data_AF-A0A1A8HRM6-F1
#
_entry.id   AF-A0A1A8HRM6-F1
#
_cell.length_a   1.000
_cell.length_b   1.000
_cell.length_c   1.000
_cell.angle_alpha   90.00
_cell.angle_beta   90.00
_cell.angle_gamma   90.00
#
_symmetry.space_group_name_H-M   'P 1'
#
loop_
_entity.id
_entity.type
_entity.pdbx_description
1 polymer ?
#
loop_
_entity_poly.entity_id
_entity_poly.type
_entity_poly.pdbx_seq_one_letter_code
_entity_poly.pdbx_strand_id
1 'polypeptide(L)' 'RNTTLLGTMTKGRRELPPPARDAAAREQFSTSVFKSGSVSLTVYAPTKKKTVFVLSSMHQHW' A
#
# COMPACT_ATOMS: atom_id res chain seq x y z
N ARG A 1 -5.49 -15.45 18.15
CA ARG A 1 -4.71 -14.22 18.46
C ARG A 1 -5.07 -13.22 17.34
N ASN A 2 -5.98 -12.29 17.59
CA ASN A 2 -6.65 -11.47 16.56
C ASN A 2 -6.00 -10.09 16.45
N THR A 3 -4.75 -10.03 16.01
CA THR A 3 -4.04 -8.74 15.88
C THR A 3 -3.99 -8.32 14.42
N THR A 4 -4.67 -7.22 14.11
CA THR A 4 -4.63 -6.54 12.81
C THR A 4 -3.48 -5.54 12.83
N LEU A 5 -2.63 -5.56 11.80
CA LEU A 5 -1.56 -4.57 11.64
C LEU A 5 -2.03 -3.51 10.66
N LEU A 6 -2.12 -2.25 11.11
CA LEU A 6 -2.35 -1.10 10.24
C LEU A 6 -1.16 -0.14 10.40
N GLY A 7 -0.52 0.22 9.29
CA GLY A 7 0.63 1.10 9.35
C GLY A 7 0.98 1.71 8.00
N THR A 8 1.86 2.70 8.03
CA THR A 8 2.40 3.31 6.82
C THR A 8 3.70 2.62 6.42
N MET A 9 3.97 2.52 5.12
CA MET A 9 5.23 1.98 4.59
C MET A 9 6.07 3.06 3.91
N THR A 10 7.38 2.89 3.99
CA THR A 10 8.34 3.75 3.29
C THR A 10 8.53 3.27 1.85
N LYS A 11 8.59 4.20 0.90
CA LYS A 11 8.78 3.93 -0.55
C LYS A 11 9.99 3.05 -0.90
N GLY A 12 11.02 3.04 -0.06
CA GLY A 12 12.27 2.30 -0.29
C GLY A 12 12.25 0.82 0.13
N ARG A 13 11.17 0.32 0.73
CA ARG A 13 11.14 -1.07 1.22
C ARG A 13 11.09 -2.06 0.05
N ARG A 14 11.91 -3.11 0.14
CA ARG A 14 12.01 -4.19 -0.88
C ARG A 14 10.72 -5.00 -1.04
N GLU A 15 9.87 -4.98 -0.01
CA GLU A 15 8.56 -5.64 0.01
C GLU A 15 7.51 -4.92 -0.85
N LEU A 16 7.78 -3.68 -1.30
CA LEU A 16 6.87 -2.98 -2.18
C LEU A 16 6.95 -3.56 -3.60
N PRO A 17 5.80 -3.91 -4.20
CA PRO A 17 5.79 -4.44 -5.56
C PRO A 17 6.32 -3.36 -6.53
N PRO A 18 7.05 -3.74 -7.60
CA PRO A 18 7.60 -2.77 -8.56
C PRO A 18 6.55 -1.79 -9.11
N PRO A 19 5.31 -2.22 -9.45
CA PRO A 19 4.23 -1.31 -9.84
C PRO A 19 3.81 -0.29 -8.78
N ALA A 20 4.11 -0.51 -7.50
CA ALA A 20 3.86 0.46 -6.42
C ALA A 20 5.00 1.47 -6.25
N ARG A 21 6.22 1.16 -6.71
CA ARG A 21 7.39 2.06 -6.60
C ARG A 21 7.36 3.19 -7.62
N ASP A 22 6.73 2.94 -8.78
CA ASP A 22 6.52 3.94 -9.83
C ASP A 22 5.42 4.94 -9.43
N ALA A 23 5.88 5.94 -8.66
CA ALA A 23 5.10 7.13 -8.33
C ALA A 23 4.99 8.11 -9.51
N ALA A 24 5.97 8.08 -10.45
CA ALA A 24 6.03 9.01 -11.57
C ALA A 24 4.98 8.73 -12.65
N ALA A 25 4.57 7.47 -12.81
CA ALA A 25 3.54 7.05 -13.77
C ALA A 25 2.11 7.17 -13.21
N ARG A 26 1.92 7.57 -11.94
CA ARG A 26 0.61 7.61 -11.29
C ARG A 26 -0.10 8.95 -11.48
N GLU A 27 -1.39 8.87 -11.74
CA GLU A 27 -2.29 10.02 -11.81
C GLU A 27 -2.53 10.61 -10.41
N GLN A 28 -2.74 11.92 -10.35
CA GLN A 28 -3.02 12.61 -9.09
C GLN A 28 -4.37 12.18 -8.51
N PHE A 29 -4.44 12.03 -7.19
CA PHE A 29 -5.61 11.52 -6.46
C PHE A 29 -5.98 10.07 -6.79
N SER A 30 -5.13 9.34 -7.51
CA SER A 30 -5.33 7.93 -7.75
C SER A 30 -5.04 7.09 -6.50
N THR A 31 -5.82 6.02 -6.35
CA THR A 31 -5.64 5.00 -5.33
C THR A 31 -5.46 3.65 -6.01
N SER A 32 -4.40 2.93 -5.68
CA SER A 32 -4.19 1.54 -6.08
C SER A 32 -4.20 0.64 -4.86
N VAL A 33 -4.86 -0.50 -4.93
CA VAL A 33 -4.87 -1.48 -3.84
C VAL A 33 -4.24 -2.77 -4.35
N PHE A 34 -3.16 -3.19 -3.69
CA PHE A 34 -2.52 -4.48 -3.90
C PHE A 34 -2.94 -5.41 -2.77
N LYS A 35 -3.20 -6.68 -3.08
CA LYS A 35 -3.55 -7.69 -2.08
C LYS A 35 -2.56 -8.84 -2.15
N SER A 36 -2.17 -9.34 -0.99
CA SER A 36 -1.31 -10.51 -0.84
C SER A 36 -1.81 -11.31 0.37
N GLY A 37 -2.56 -12.38 0.12
CA GLY A 37 -3.17 -13.20 1.18
C GLY A 37 -4.11 -12.38 2.07
N SER A 38 -3.86 -12.40 3.38
CA SER A 38 -4.61 -11.65 4.40
C SER A 38 -4.19 -10.17 4.54
N VAL A 39 -3.26 -9.71 3.70
CA VAL A 39 -2.69 -8.36 3.77
C VAL A 39 -3.02 -7.57 2.52
N SER A 40 -3.41 -6.31 2.70
CA SER A 40 -3.66 -5.33 1.65
C SER A 40 -2.69 -4.15 1.78
N LEU A 41 -2.19 -3.68 0.66
CA LEU A 41 -1.34 -2.50 0.54
C LEU A 41 -2.08 -1.47 -0.31
N THR A 42 -2.54 -0.41 0.34
CA THR A 42 -3.16 0.75 -0.31
C THR A 42 -2.09 1.79 -0.64
N VAL A 43 -2.02 2.17 -1.90
CA VAL A 43 -1.09 3.16 -2.44
C VAL A 43 -1.91 4.36 -2.90
N TYR A 44 -1.79 5.46 -2.18
CA TYR A 44 -2.50 6.70 -2.47
C TYR A 44 -1.53 7.77 -2.96
N ALA A 45 -1.83 8.40 -4.08
CA ALA A 45 -1.02 9.48 -4.66
C ALA A 45 -1.74 10.83 -4.55
N PRO A 46 -1.67 11.54 -3.41
CA PRO A 46 -2.32 12.85 -3.27
C PRO A 46 -1.74 13.91 -4.22
N THR A 47 -0.47 13.75 -4.61
CA THR A 47 0.23 14.67 -5.53
C THR A 47 1.15 13.86 -6.43
N LYS A 48 1.53 14.42 -7.59
CA LYS A 48 2.49 13.77 -8.51
C LYS A 48 3.86 13.45 -7.89
N LYS A 49 4.22 14.11 -6.77
CA LYS A 49 5.52 13.95 -6.09
C LYS A 49 5.47 13.12 -4.82
N LYS A 50 4.29 12.93 -4.22
CA LYS A 50 4.12 12.21 -2.94
C LYS A 50 3.19 11.02 -3.13
N THR A 51 3.63 9.90 -2.60
CA THR A 51 2.85 8.66 -2.55
C THR A 51 2.85 8.16 -1.11
N VAL A 52 1.67 7.86 -0.61
CA VAL A 52 1.43 7.31 0.72
C VAL A 52 1.14 5.82 0.55
N PHE A 53 1.87 5.00 1.30
CA PHE A 53 1.68 3.55 1.34
C PHE A 53 1.08 3.20 2.68
N VAL A 54 -0.07 2.54 2.69
CA VAL A 54 -0.75 2.05 3.87
C VAL A 54 -0.86 0.54 3.78
N LEU A 55 -0.23 -0.17 4.71
CA LEU A 55 -0.32 -1.60 4.85
C LEU A 55 -1.39 -1.94 5.90
N SER A 56 -2.33 -2.80 5.53
CA SER A 56 -3.37 -3.31 6.40
C SER A 56 -3.41 -4.85 6.34
N SER A 57 -3.18 -5.50 7.46
CA SER A 57 -3.31 -6.96 7.61
C SER A 57 -4.61 -7.25 8.35
N MET A 58 -5.71 -7.47 7.62
CA MET A 58 -6.96 -7.89 8.22
C MET A 58 -6.97 -9.39 8.46
N HIS A 59 -7.12 -9.79 9.72
CA HIS A 59 -7.32 -11.18 10.08
C HIS A 59 -8.74 -11.60 9.72
N GLN A 60 -8.93 -12.18 8.54
CA GLN A 60 -10.20 -12.78 8.12
C GLN A 60 -10.24 -14.23 8.65
N HIS A 61 -10.85 -14.44 9.81
CA HIS A 61 -11.37 -15.76 10.15
C HIS A 61 -12.60 -16.00 9.27
N TRP A 62 -12.60 -17.10 8.53
CA TRP A 62 -13.77 -17.65 7.85
C TRP A 62 -14.43 -18.67 8.78
#